data_AF-A0ABD4YXW5-F1
#
_entry.id   AF-A0ABD4YXW5-F1
#
_cell.length_a   1.000
_cell.length_b   1.000
_cell.length_c   1.000
_cell.angle_alpha   90.00
_cell.angle_beta   90.00
_cell.angle_gamma   90.00
#
_symmetry.space_group_name_H-M   'P 1'
#
loop_
_entity.id
_entity.type
_entity.pdbx_description
1 polymer ?
#
loop_
_entity_poly.entity_id
_entity_poly.type
_entity_poly.pdbx_seq_one_letter_code
_entity_poly.pdbx_strand_id
1 'polypeptide(L)'
;MSTTTELHPHARALLADHYAAVDADLPALLDLLFARSAGEDWHKAGTFKHHLLGVYRTLALWNQPREVRLLGLFHSVYGNEYVDLTLFDRERERNTLRDVLGAEAEEWVSLFCAMPRTRFVQAILQGQGTGPEGLTLEGADGQVFTFTPRQVAAFTVVSAADMGEQWHSWQDEIFACYPQQQRRDLKTNWASSLWPGPLKPPSNILSMLSHLLAPLSRMPQDTGIPLPPAFDNCRVTLSPRDEAAASALYWQVITRMHPLTEMDSARHMLEAAVEHNPWVGEPRLLLAQLALTSGEFEAAEQHAAAGLAALQAWGTAWDKRIEWAGWMAWARIELQNARARKWPENLAALNGLGLVE
;
A
#
# COMPACT_ATOMS: atom_id res chain seq x y z
N MET A 1 16.57 -1.05 7.18
CA MET A 1 16.06 -0.78 5.81
C MET A 1 17.20 -0.22 4.98
N SER A 2 17.26 -0.53 3.68
CA SER A 2 18.18 0.13 2.75
C SER A 2 17.94 1.65 2.81
N THR A 3 18.98 2.44 3.03
CA THR A 3 18.91 3.91 3.12
C THR A 3 19.14 4.57 1.76
N THR A 4 18.87 3.86 0.66
CA THR A 4 19.08 4.42 -0.68
C THR A 4 18.27 5.70 -0.86
N THR A 5 18.96 6.78 -1.21
CA THR A 5 18.35 8.07 -1.55
C THR A 5 18.07 8.19 -3.03
N GLU A 6 18.50 7.19 -3.82
CA GLU A 6 18.17 7.11 -5.23
C GLU A 6 16.71 6.69 -5.40
N LEU A 7 16.03 7.37 -6.32
CA LEU A 7 14.67 7.03 -6.65
C LEU A 7 14.64 5.72 -7.46
N HIS A 8 13.66 4.87 -7.18
CA HIS A 8 13.37 3.71 -8.00
C HIS A 8 13.26 4.12 -9.48
N PRO A 9 13.74 3.31 -10.44
CA PRO A 9 13.72 3.69 -11.86
C PRO A 9 12.35 4.15 -12.37
N HIS A 10 11.27 3.52 -11.89
CA HIS A 10 9.90 3.91 -12.23
C HIS A 10 9.33 5.08 -11.40
N ALA A 11 9.90 5.43 -10.25
CA ALA A 11 9.31 6.41 -9.33
C ALA A 11 9.16 7.80 -9.97
N ARG A 12 10.15 8.26 -10.75
CA ARG A 12 10.06 9.55 -11.45
C ARG A 12 8.94 9.56 -12.49
N ALA A 13 8.81 8.50 -13.28
CA ALA A 13 7.76 8.38 -14.28
C ALA A 13 6.37 8.33 -13.62
N LEU A 14 6.23 7.59 -12.53
CA LEU A 14 4.99 7.49 -11.76
C LEU A 14 4.60 8.82 -11.10
N LEU A 15 5.57 9.60 -10.58
CA LEU A 15 5.33 10.93 -10.01
C LEU A 15 4.92 11.98 -11.06
N ALA A 16 5.32 11.78 -12.32
CA ALA A 16 5.03 12.68 -13.43
C ALA A 16 3.86 12.20 -14.30
N ASP A 17 3.17 11.12 -13.91
CA ASP A 17 2.12 10.47 -14.72
C ASP A 17 2.59 10.07 -16.13
N HIS A 18 3.90 9.85 -16.32
CA HIS A 18 4.50 9.41 -17.58
C HIS A 18 4.39 7.89 -17.74
N TYR A 19 3.15 7.39 -17.79
CA TYR A 19 2.82 5.96 -17.78
C TYR A 19 3.52 5.14 -18.89
N ALA A 20 3.68 5.72 -20.09
CA ALA A 20 4.37 5.08 -21.22
C ALA A 20 5.84 4.73 -20.92
N ALA A 21 6.49 5.45 -19.99
CA ALA A 21 7.87 5.16 -19.56
C ALA A 21 7.96 4.00 -18.55
N VAL A 22 6.82 3.56 -17.99
CA VAL A 22 6.73 2.39 -17.10
C VAL A 22 6.31 1.15 -17.89
N ASP A 23 5.34 1.30 -18.80
CA ASP A 23 4.89 0.29 -19.74
C ASP A 23 4.27 1.00 -20.95
N ALA A 24 4.74 0.68 -22.15
CA ALA A 24 4.36 1.36 -23.38
C ALA A 24 2.86 1.28 -23.68
N ASP A 25 2.21 0.18 -23.28
CA ASP A 25 0.78 -0.04 -23.52
C ASP A 25 -0.10 0.61 -22.45
N LEU A 26 0.47 1.02 -21.32
CA LEU A 26 -0.28 1.48 -20.14
C LEU A 26 -1.24 2.63 -20.46
N PRO A 27 -0.90 3.68 -21.22
CA PRO A 27 -1.85 4.73 -21.56
C PRO A 27 -3.13 4.20 -22.21
N ALA A 28 -3.01 3.31 -23.21
CA ALA A 28 -4.16 2.72 -23.89
C ALA A 28 -4.98 1.81 -22.96
N LEU A 29 -4.32 1.10 -22.05
CA LEU A 29 -4.98 0.29 -21.02
C LEU A 29 -5.77 1.14 -20.04
N LEU A 30 -5.22 2.28 -19.60
CA LEU A 30 -5.89 3.21 -18.70
C LEU A 30 -7.09 3.88 -19.39
N ASP A 31 -6.96 4.25 -20.66
CA ASP A 31 -8.08 4.78 -21.45
C ASP A 31 -9.22 3.76 -21.56
N LEU A 32 -8.90 2.50 -21.88
CA LEU A 32 -9.88 1.42 -21.94
C LEU A 32 -10.58 1.19 -20.59
N LEU A 33 -9.81 1.16 -19.49
CA LEU A 33 -10.30 0.86 -18.16
C LEU A 33 -11.16 2.01 -17.59
N PHE A 34 -10.72 3.26 -17.78
CA PHE A 34 -11.35 4.43 -17.16
C PHE A 34 -12.45 5.07 -18.00
N ALA A 35 -12.60 4.69 -19.28
CA ALA A 35 -13.78 5.02 -20.09
C ALA A 35 -15.10 4.45 -19.50
N ARG A 36 -15.01 3.57 -18.49
CA ARG A 36 -16.14 2.85 -17.88
C ARG A 36 -16.51 3.37 -16.48
N SER A 37 -16.43 4.68 -16.25
CA SER A 37 -16.81 5.34 -14.97
C SER A 37 -16.03 4.94 -13.71
N ALA A 38 -14.92 4.19 -13.80
CA ALA A 38 -14.05 3.92 -12.64
C ALA A 38 -13.53 5.19 -11.94
N GLY A 39 -13.46 6.32 -12.67
CA GLY A 39 -13.14 7.64 -12.11
C GLY A 39 -14.27 8.28 -11.30
N GLU A 40 -15.50 7.83 -11.48
CA GLU A 40 -16.73 8.32 -10.83
C GLU A 40 -17.13 7.42 -9.65
N ASP A 41 -16.68 6.16 -9.64
CA ASP A 41 -17.00 5.20 -8.60
C ASP A 41 -16.26 5.48 -7.28
N TRP A 42 -17.04 5.63 -6.21
CA TRP A 42 -16.52 5.73 -4.85
C TRP A 42 -15.74 4.46 -4.47
N HIS A 43 -14.57 4.64 -3.84
CA HIS A 43 -13.75 3.54 -3.37
C HIS A 43 -12.94 3.92 -2.11
N LYS A 44 -13.54 3.71 -0.92
CA LYS A 44 -12.88 3.86 0.38
C LYS A 44 -12.21 5.24 0.52
N ALA A 45 -10.88 5.35 0.41
CA ALA A 45 -10.14 6.60 0.57
C ALA A 45 -10.19 7.54 -0.65
N GLY A 46 -10.79 7.13 -1.78
CA GLY A 46 -10.84 7.92 -3.00
C GLY A 46 -11.82 7.35 -4.04
N THR A 47 -11.43 7.38 -5.31
CA THR A 47 -12.19 6.73 -6.39
C THR A 47 -11.53 5.43 -6.80
N PHE A 48 -12.27 4.56 -7.49
CA PHE A 48 -11.75 3.27 -7.91
C PHE A 48 -10.55 3.41 -8.84
N LYS A 49 -10.56 4.42 -9.73
CA LYS A 49 -9.39 4.82 -10.54
C LYS A 49 -8.13 5.08 -9.69
N HIS A 50 -8.25 5.88 -8.62
CA HIS A 50 -7.09 6.20 -7.77
C HIS A 50 -6.53 4.95 -7.09
N HIS A 51 -7.42 4.09 -6.60
CA HIS A 51 -7.04 2.82 -5.99
C HIS A 51 -6.28 1.91 -6.98
N LEU A 52 -6.82 1.69 -8.18
CA LEU A 52 -6.20 0.81 -9.19
C LEU A 52 -4.82 1.33 -9.62
N LEU A 53 -4.66 2.64 -9.79
CA LEU A 53 -3.36 3.26 -10.06
C LEU A 53 -2.40 3.12 -8.87
N GLY A 54 -2.91 3.24 -7.63
CA GLY A 54 -2.13 3.02 -6.41
C GLY A 54 -1.58 1.59 -6.30
N VAL A 55 -2.42 0.58 -6.61
CA VAL A 55 -2.00 -0.83 -6.61
C VAL A 55 -0.97 -1.08 -7.71
N TYR A 56 -1.21 -0.58 -8.94
CA TYR A 56 -0.24 -0.69 -10.03
C TYR A 56 1.10 -0.05 -9.67
N ARG A 57 1.08 1.14 -9.05
CA ARG A 57 2.27 1.85 -8.57
C ARG A 57 3.07 1.00 -7.58
N THR A 58 2.40 0.44 -6.57
CA THR A 58 3.04 -0.47 -5.60
C THR A 58 3.72 -1.63 -6.29
N LEU A 59 3.02 -2.32 -7.20
CA LEU A 59 3.56 -3.48 -7.91
C LEU A 59 4.72 -3.12 -8.85
N ALA A 60 4.68 -1.95 -9.49
CA ALA A 60 5.77 -1.43 -10.30
C ALA A 60 7.02 -1.10 -9.46
N LEU A 61 6.85 -0.53 -8.27
CA LEU A 61 7.95 -0.25 -7.34
C LEU A 61 8.49 -1.52 -6.66
N TRP A 62 7.69 -2.59 -6.62
CA TRP A 62 8.11 -3.92 -6.20
C TRP A 62 8.75 -4.75 -7.33
N ASN A 63 9.01 -4.15 -8.49
CA ASN A 63 9.58 -4.80 -9.67
C ASN A 63 8.81 -6.04 -10.13
N GLN A 64 7.49 -6.05 -9.93
CA GLN A 64 6.68 -7.20 -10.31
C GLN A 64 6.60 -7.37 -11.83
N PRO A 65 6.54 -8.62 -12.34
CA PRO A 65 6.33 -8.91 -13.75
C PRO A 65 5.12 -8.15 -14.32
N ARG A 66 5.14 -7.89 -15.63
CA ARG A 66 4.07 -7.12 -16.30
C ARG A 66 2.70 -7.72 -16.03
N GLU A 67 2.58 -9.03 -16.09
CA GLU A 67 1.33 -9.78 -15.89
C GLU A 67 0.80 -9.61 -14.46
N VAL A 68 1.68 -9.52 -13.45
CA VAL A 68 1.30 -9.25 -12.06
C VAL A 68 0.88 -7.79 -11.88
N ARG A 69 1.56 -6.85 -12.53
CA ARG A 69 1.17 -5.43 -12.52
C ARG A 69 -0.20 -5.24 -13.17
N LEU A 70 -0.45 -5.90 -14.30
CA LEU A 70 -1.75 -5.90 -14.97
C LEU A 70 -2.82 -6.59 -14.15
N LEU A 71 -2.49 -7.72 -13.50
CA LEU A 71 -3.37 -8.34 -12.52
C LEU A 71 -3.79 -7.33 -11.47
N GLY A 72 -2.86 -6.59 -10.86
CA GLY A 72 -3.18 -5.53 -9.90
C GLY A 72 -4.03 -4.39 -10.46
N LEU A 73 -3.76 -3.92 -11.69
CA LEU A 73 -4.53 -2.85 -12.33
C LEU A 73 -5.96 -3.28 -12.68
N PHE A 74 -6.19 -4.57 -12.92
CA PHE A 74 -7.50 -5.12 -13.31
C PHE A 74 -8.11 -6.06 -12.24
N HIS A 75 -7.57 -6.10 -11.02
CA HIS A 75 -7.84 -7.15 -10.01
C HIS A 75 -9.30 -7.26 -9.52
N SER A 76 -10.16 -6.32 -9.91
CA SER A 76 -11.54 -6.20 -9.46
C SER A 76 -12.53 -5.86 -10.59
N VAL A 77 -12.11 -5.94 -11.86
CA VAL A 77 -12.90 -5.43 -12.99
C VAL A 77 -14.16 -6.22 -13.31
N TYR A 78 -14.23 -7.47 -12.86
CA TYR A 78 -15.40 -8.34 -13.01
C TYR A 78 -16.28 -8.40 -11.73
N GLY A 79 -16.07 -7.49 -10.77
CA GLY A 79 -16.59 -7.62 -9.41
C GLY A 79 -15.80 -8.67 -8.59
N ASN A 80 -15.98 -8.67 -7.27
CA ASN A 80 -15.24 -9.56 -6.35
C ASN A 80 -15.98 -9.76 -5.01
N GLU A 81 -15.39 -10.53 -4.09
CA GLU A 81 -15.98 -10.84 -2.76
C GLU A 81 -16.38 -9.62 -1.90
N TYR A 82 -15.70 -8.48 -2.07
CA TYR A 82 -15.89 -7.30 -1.20
C TYR A 82 -16.61 -6.14 -1.88
N VAL A 83 -16.65 -6.12 -3.22
CA VAL A 83 -17.05 -4.98 -4.03
C VAL A 83 -17.79 -5.46 -5.27
N ASP A 84 -19.04 -5.04 -5.38
CA ASP A 84 -19.91 -5.29 -6.55
C ASP A 84 -19.77 -4.16 -7.60
N LEU A 85 -18.52 -3.79 -7.91
CA LEU A 85 -18.19 -2.85 -8.99
C LEU A 85 -17.75 -3.67 -10.19
N THR A 86 -18.66 -3.82 -11.15
CA THR A 86 -18.41 -4.56 -12.39
C THR A 86 -18.14 -3.57 -13.51
N LEU A 87 -16.88 -3.42 -13.90
CA LEU A 87 -16.49 -2.59 -15.05
C LEU A 87 -16.63 -3.36 -16.37
N PHE A 88 -16.46 -4.68 -16.34
CA PHE A 88 -16.57 -5.55 -17.51
C PHE A 88 -17.52 -6.70 -17.22
N ASP A 89 -18.41 -7.00 -18.17
CA ASP A 89 -19.26 -8.19 -18.08
C ASP A 89 -18.41 -9.44 -18.28
N ARG A 90 -18.34 -10.29 -17.25
CA ARG A 90 -17.50 -11.49 -17.23
C ARG A 90 -17.89 -12.51 -18.31
N GLU A 91 -19.14 -12.59 -18.73
CA GLU A 91 -19.56 -13.56 -19.72
C GLU A 91 -19.30 -13.06 -21.14
N ARG A 92 -19.44 -11.75 -21.36
CA ARG A 92 -19.43 -11.15 -22.70
C ARG A 92 -18.10 -10.54 -23.08
N GLU A 93 -17.30 -10.06 -22.12
CA GLU A 93 -16.18 -9.16 -22.40
C GLU A 93 -14.80 -9.71 -22.02
N ARG A 94 -14.72 -10.96 -21.53
CA ARG A 94 -13.43 -11.61 -21.27
C ARG A 94 -12.52 -11.67 -22.48
N ASN A 95 -13.06 -11.96 -23.66
CA ASN A 95 -12.26 -11.99 -24.89
C ASN A 95 -11.66 -10.60 -25.21
N THR A 96 -12.42 -9.53 -24.98
CA THR A 96 -11.93 -8.16 -25.16
C THR A 96 -10.72 -7.87 -24.26
N LEU A 97 -10.81 -8.22 -22.97
CA LEU A 97 -9.68 -8.05 -22.05
C LEU A 97 -8.52 -8.98 -22.38
N ARG A 98 -8.80 -10.21 -22.83
CA ARG A 98 -7.77 -11.18 -23.24
C ARG A 98 -6.96 -10.69 -24.43
N ASP A 99 -7.61 -10.06 -25.40
CA ASP A 99 -6.96 -9.55 -26.61
C ASP A 99 -6.03 -8.36 -26.30
N VAL A 100 -6.33 -7.60 -25.23
CA VAL A 100 -5.59 -6.40 -24.84
C VAL A 100 -4.53 -6.69 -23.77
N LEU A 101 -4.83 -7.53 -22.77
CA LEU A 101 -3.90 -7.86 -21.68
C LEU A 101 -2.95 -9.00 -22.03
N GLY A 102 -3.37 -9.88 -22.96
CA GLY A 102 -2.78 -11.19 -23.19
C GLY A 102 -3.47 -12.29 -22.39
N ALA A 103 -3.33 -13.53 -22.87
CA ALA A 103 -4.06 -14.68 -22.33
C ALA A 103 -3.75 -14.97 -20.85
N GLU A 104 -2.47 -14.98 -20.45
CA GLU A 104 -2.07 -15.28 -19.07
C GLU A 104 -2.59 -14.22 -18.09
N ALA A 105 -2.41 -12.93 -18.42
CA ALA A 105 -2.84 -11.84 -17.56
C ALA A 105 -4.37 -11.82 -17.37
N GLU A 106 -5.15 -11.99 -18.44
CA GLU A 106 -6.60 -12.05 -18.32
C GLU A 106 -7.07 -13.27 -17.51
N GLU A 107 -6.46 -14.43 -17.71
CA GLU A 107 -6.79 -15.63 -16.93
C GLU A 107 -6.57 -15.40 -15.43
N TRP A 108 -5.45 -14.77 -15.07
CA TRP A 108 -5.15 -14.44 -13.67
C TRP A 108 -6.11 -13.40 -13.10
N VAL A 109 -6.46 -12.38 -13.87
CA VAL A 109 -7.49 -11.39 -13.48
C VAL A 109 -8.82 -12.07 -13.21
N SER A 110 -9.27 -12.95 -14.12
CA SER A 110 -10.53 -13.67 -13.97
C SER A 110 -10.53 -14.57 -12.74
N LEU A 111 -9.43 -15.30 -12.51
CA LEU A 111 -9.28 -16.19 -11.37
C LEU A 111 -9.24 -15.41 -10.05
N PHE A 112 -8.50 -14.31 -9.99
CA PHE A 112 -8.40 -13.47 -8.80
C PHE A 112 -9.72 -12.77 -8.44
N CYS A 113 -10.50 -12.34 -9.44
CA CYS A 113 -11.85 -11.80 -9.21
C CYS A 113 -12.81 -12.86 -8.64
N ALA A 114 -12.64 -14.13 -9.04
CA ALA A 114 -13.54 -15.23 -8.69
C ALA A 114 -13.22 -15.91 -7.36
N MET A 115 -11.95 -15.96 -6.97
CA MET A 115 -11.51 -16.75 -5.82
C MET A 115 -12.05 -16.22 -4.49
N PRO A 116 -12.21 -17.08 -3.47
CA PRO A 116 -12.59 -16.64 -2.12
C PRO A 116 -11.39 -15.95 -1.44
N ARG A 117 -11.25 -14.63 -1.62
CA ARG A 117 -10.09 -13.83 -1.16
C ARG A 117 -9.87 -13.90 0.34
N THR A 118 -10.93 -13.84 1.16
CA THR A 118 -10.81 -14.00 2.61
C THR A 118 -10.21 -15.35 2.97
N ARG A 119 -10.67 -16.43 2.32
CA ARG A 119 -10.16 -17.79 2.55
C ARG A 119 -8.72 -17.94 2.07
N PHE A 120 -8.38 -17.33 0.94
CA PHE A 120 -7.01 -17.29 0.44
C PHE A 120 -6.07 -16.64 1.47
N VAL A 121 -6.39 -15.44 1.95
CA VAL A 121 -5.58 -14.76 2.97
C VAL A 121 -5.48 -15.60 4.25
N GLN A 122 -6.58 -16.19 4.72
CA GLN A 122 -6.57 -17.10 5.87
C GLN A 122 -5.63 -18.30 5.66
N ALA A 123 -5.67 -18.94 4.49
CA ALA A 123 -4.84 -20.10 4.15
C ALA A 123 -3.35 -19.74 4.17
N ILE A 124 -2.97 -18.63 3.54
CA ILE A 124 -1.55 -18.18 3.52
C ILE A 124 -1.07 -17.82 4.93
N LEU A 125 -1.89 -17.14 5.75
CA LEU A 125 -1.56 -16.84 7.15
C LEU A 125 -1.40 -18.12 8.00
N GLN A 126 -2.06 -19.22 7.62
CA GLN A 126 -1.91 -20.54 8.23
C GLN A 126 -0.72 -21.35 7.65
N GLY A 127 0.06 -20.77 6.74
CA GLY A 127 1.24 -21.38 6.12
C GLY A 127 0.92 -22.35 4.97
N GLN A 128 -0.32 -22.39 4.48
CA GLN A 128 -0.71 -23.22 3.35
C GLN A 128 -0.22 -22.62 2.01
N GLY A 129 -0.13 -23.44 0.96
CA GLY A 129 0.18 -22.95 -0.39
C GLY A 129 1.66 -22.65 -0.67
N THR A 130 2.55 -22.91 0.30
CA THR A 130 3.99 -22.61 0.19
C THR A 130 4.80 -23.73 -0.47
N GLY A 131 4.23 -24.93 -0.57
CA GLY A 131 4.85 -26.09 -1.21
C GLY A 131 4.70 -26.11 -2.73
N PRO A 132 5.37 -27.07 -3.41
CA PRO A 132 5.31 -27.23 -4.86
C PRO A 132 3.91 -27.60 -5.39
N GLU A 133 3.04 -28.16 -4.54
CA GLU A 133 1.66 -28.51 -4.86
C GLU A 133 0.74 -27.28 -5.02
N GLY A 134 1.18 -26.11 -4.57
CA GLY A 134 0.38 -24.90 -4.59
C GLY A 134 -0.76 -24.95 -3.56
N LEU A 135 -1.91 -24.36 -3.88
CA LEU A 135 -3.03 -24.22 -2.96
C LEU A 135 -4.33 -24.69 -3.60
N THR A 136 -5.20 -25.34 -2.83
CA THR A 136 -6.57 -25.64 -3.24
C THR A 136 -7.54 -25.07 -2.20
N LEU A 137 -8.55 -24.34 -2.66
CA LEU A 137 -9.59 -23.73 -1.83
C LEU A 137 -10.97 -24.09 -2.36
N GLU A 138 -11.94 -24.13 -1.46
CA GLU A 138 -13.35 -24.27 -1.80
C GLU A 138 -14.08 -22.93 -1.60
N GLY A 139 -14.82 -22.51 -2.61
CA GLY A 139 -15.71 -21.35 -2.57
C GLY A 139 -16.95 -21.60 -1.72
N ALA A 140 -17.71 -20.55 -1.42
CA ALA A 140 -18.94 -20.66 -0.64
C ALA A 140 -20.05 -21.46 -1.35
N ASP A 141 -19.96 -21.58 -2.68
CA ASP A 141 -20.84 -22.33 -3.57
C ASP A 141 -20.36 -23.77 -3.82
N GLY A 142 -19.25 -24.19 -3.21
CA GLY A 142 -18.62 -25.49 -3.43
C GLY A 142 -17.69 -25.55 -4.64
N GLN A 143 -17.48 -24.44 -5.36
CA GLN A 143 -16.50 -24.41 -6.46
C GLN A 143 -15.08 -24.61 -5.92
N VAL A 144 -14.33 -25.53 -6.52
CA VAL A 144 -12.93 -25.78 -6.16
C VAL A 144 -12.02 -24.92 -7.02
N PHE A 145 -11.11 -24.19 -6.37
CA PHE A 145 -10.08 -23.36 -6.98
C PHE A 145 -8.71 -23.96 -6.68
N THR A 146 -7.90 -24.20 -7.71
CA THR A 146 -6.52 -24.68 -7.57
C THR A 146 -5.55 -23.65 -8.12
N PHE A 147 -4.50 -23.36 -7.36
CA PHE A 147 -3.50 -22.36 -7.67
C PHE A 147 -2.13 -23.02 -7.73
N THR A 148 -1.38 -22.74 -8.78
CA THR A 148 0.04 -23.08 -8.86
C THR A 148 0.87 -22.29 -7.83
N PRO A 149 2.08 -22.73 -7.46
CA PRO A 149 2.97 -21.94 -6.59
C PRO A 149 3.21 -20.51 -7.11
N ARG A 150 3.36 -20.34 -8.44
CA ARG A 150 3.52 -19.01 -9.06
C ARG A 150 2.28 -18.13 -8.86
N GLN A 151 1.08 -18.68 -9.00
CA GLN A 151 -0.17 -17.94 -8.73
C GLN A 151 -0.32 -17.64 -7.24
N VAL A 152 0.03 -18.56 -6.34
CA VAL A 152 0.01 -18.30 -4.89
C VAL A 152 0.94 -17.14 -4.53
N ALA A 153 2.16 -17.12 -5.07
CA ALA A 153 3.09 -16.02 -4.86
C ALA A 153 2.54 -14.69 -5.42
N ALA A 154 2.09 -14.67 -6.67
CA ALA A 154 1.55 -13.48 -7.31
C ALA A 154 0.31 -12.94 -6.59
N PHE A 155 -0.61 -13.81 -6.18
CA PHE A 155 -1.87 -13.42 -5.55
C PHE A 155 -1.67 -12.97 -4.11
N THR A 156 -0.69 -13.53 -3.40
CA THR A 156 -0.23 -13.02 -2.10
C THR A 156 0.32 -11.59 -2.25
N VAL A 157 1.17 -11.35 -3.25
CA VAL A 157 1.74 -10.02 -3.53
C VAL A 157 0.64 -9.01 -3.88
N VAL A 158 -0.26 -9.35 -4.81
CA VAL A 158 -1.36 -8.45 -5.21
C VAL A 158 -2.34 -8.20 -4.08
N SER A 159 -2.67 -9.21 -3.28
CA SER A 159 -3.52 -9.02 -2.08
C SER A 159 -2.87 -8.06 -1.08
N ALA A 160 -1.55 -8.17 -0.88
CA ALA A 160 -0.84 -7.27 0.01
C ALA A 160 -0.79 -5.83 -0.53
N ALA A 161 -0.62 -5.66 -1.84
CA ALA A 161 -0.65 -4.34 -2.49
C ALA A 161 -2.05 -3.70 -2.45
N ASP A 162 -3.11 -4.46 -2.79
CA ASP A 162 -4.53 -4.04 -2.71
C ASP A 162 -4.84 -3.55 -1.30
N MET A 163 -4.64 -4.40 -0.30
CA MET A 163 -4.92 -4.07 1.09
C MET A 163 -4.06 -2.90 1.58
N GLY A 164 -2.75 -2.92 1.33
CA GLY A 164 -1.85 -1.84 1.76
C GLY A 164 -2.20 -0.49 1.14
N GLU A 165 -2.68 -0.46 -0.10
CA GLU A 165 -3.04 0.77 -0.81
C GLU A 165 -4.24 1.47 -0.16
N GLN A 166 -5.26 0.71 0.21
CA GLN A 166 -6.55 1.28 0.57
C GLN A 166 -6.81 1.39 2.07
N TRP A 167 -6.12 0.60 2.90
CA TRP A 167 -6.55 0.40 4.28
C TRP A 167 -6.22 1.58 5.19
N HIS A 168 -7.25 2.11 5.86
CA HIS A 168 -7.14 3.10 6.94
C HIS A 168 -8.14 2.77 8.06
N SER A 169 -8.15 3.57 9.12
CA SER A 169 -8.92 3.26 10.35
C SER A 169 -10.41 3.02 10.16
N TRP A 170 -11.04 3.54 9.11
CA TRP A 170 -12.44 3.24 8.82
C TRP A 170 -12.62 1.75 8.48
N GLN A 171 -11.69 1.16 7.73
CA GLN A 171 -11.68 -0.27 7.45
C GLN A 171 -11.30 -1.11 8.67
N ASP A 172 -10.42 -0.64 9.56
CA ASP A 172 -10.20 -1.28 10.87
C ASP A 172 -11.54 -1.44 11.61
N GLU A 173 -12.39 -0.42 11.54
CA GLU A 173 -13.70 -0.44 12.19
C GLU A 173 -14.74 -1.30 11.48
N ILE A 174 -14.88 -1.22 10.15
CA ILE A 174 -15.92 -1.99 9.41
C ILE A 174 -15.54 -3.46 9.16
N PHE A 175 -14.24 -3.74 9.05
CA PHE A 175 -13.67 -5.09 8.90
C PHE A 175 -12.88 -5.52 10.15
N ALA A 176 -13.39 -5.17 11.34
CA ALA A 176 -12.75 -5.55 12.59
C ALA A 176 -12.45 -7.05 12.65
N CYS A 177 -11.22 -7.38 13.06
CA CYS A 177 -10.67 -8.73 13.10
C CYS A 177 -10.43 -9.39 11.73
N TYR A 178 -10.34 -8.64 10.63
CA TYR A 178 -9.94 -9.21 9.33
C TYR A 178 -8.62 -10.01 9.43
N PRO A 179 -8.51 -11.20 8.78
CA PRO A 179 -9.49 -11.86 7.93
C PRO A 179 -10.45 -12.82 8.67
N GLN A 180 -10.52 -12.76 10.00
CA GLN A 180 -11.46 -13.52 10.84
C GLN A 180 -12.72 -12.71 11.22
N GLN A 181 -13.03 -11.66 10.47
CA GLN A 181 -14.17 -10.78 10.74
C GLN A 181 -15.48 -11.56 10.75
N GLN A 182 -16.38 -11.19 11.66
CA GLN A 182 -17.76 -11.67 11.67
C GLN A 182 -18.67 -10.64 11.02
N ARG A 183 -19.76 -11.10 10.40
CA ARG A 183 -20.81 -10.22 9.90
C ARG A 183 -21.41 -9.43 11.06
N ARG A 184 -21.46 -8.10 10.92
CA ARG A 184 -22.06 -7.18 11.90
C ARG A 184 -23.14 -6.34 11.21
N ASP A 185 -24.25 -6.12 11.91
CA ASP A 185 -25.38 -5.35 11.36
C ASP A 185 -25.10 -3.85 11.34
N LEU A 186 -25.38 -3.20 10.22
CA LEU A 186 -25.11 -1.78 10.00
C LEU A 186 -25.86 -0.89 11.01
N LYS A 187 -27.16 -1.13 11.23
CA LYS A 187 -27.98 -0.31 12.13
C LYS A 187 -27.44 -0.27 13.56
N THR A 188 -26.94 -1.40 14.05
CA THR A 188 -26.38 -1.52 15.41
C THR A 188 -24.98 -0.90 15.49
N ASN A 189 -24.24 -0.89 14.38
CA ASN A 189 -22.87 -0.39 14.29
C ASN A 189 -22.78 0.89 13.43
N TRP A 190 -23.82 1.74 13.48
CA TRP A 190 -23.97 2.88 12.57
C TRP A 190 -22.78 3.85 12.63
N ALA A 191 -22.14 4.02 13.79
CA ALA A 191 -21.00 4.91 13.96
C ALA A 191 -19.82 4.51 13.06
N SER A 192 -19.49 3.21 13.04
CA SER A 192 -18.43 2.67 12.17
C SER A 192 -18.78 2.74 10.68
N SER A 193 -20.06 2.86 10.33
CA SER A 193 -20.47 3.03 8.93
C SER A 193 -20.28 4.45 8.38
N LEU A 194 -20.03 5.44 9.25
CA LEU A 194 -19.83 6.82 8.82
C LEU A 194 -18.50 6.99 8.08
N TRP A 195 -18.59 7.30 6.78
CA TRP A 195 -17.44 7.63 5.94
C TRP A 195 -17.11 9.15 6.02
N PRO A 196 -15.84 9.57 5.97
CA PRO A 196 -14.61 8.78 5.82
C PRO A 196 -14.06 8.21 7.14
N GLY A 197 -14.83 8.31 8.23
CA GLY A 197 -14.34 8.04 9.56
C GLY A 197 -13.16 8.97 9.93
N PRO A 198 -12.32 8.57 10.88
CA PRO A 198 -11.22 9.42 11.37
C PRO A 198 -9.98 9.52 10.45
N LEU A 199 -9.89 8.72 9.37
CA LEU A 199 -8.71 8.63 8.49
C LEU A 199 -7.38 8.45 9.25
N LYS A 200 -7.38 7.74 10.39
CA LYS A 200 -6.16 7.44 11.13
C LYS A 200 -5.34 6.40 10.37
N PRO A 201 -4.00 6.43 10.48
CA PRO A 201 -3.19 5.31 10.05
C PRO A 201 -3.67 4.01 10.69
N PRO A 202 -3.65 2.89 9.96
CA PRO A 202 -4.12 1.62 10.48
C PRO A 202 -3.29 1.16 11.68
N SER A 203 -3.90 0.31 12.51
CA SER A 203 -3.34 -0.13 13.80
C SER A 203 -3.03 -1.62 13.90
N ASN A 204 -3.40 -2.40 12.89
CA ASN A 204 -3.26 -3.86 12.87
C ASN A 204 -2.99 -4.47 11.47
N ILE A 205 -3.20 -3.70 10.39
CA ILE A 205 -3.17 -4.25 9.04
C ILE A 205 -1.74 -4.51 8.55
N LEU A 206 -0.77 -3.65 8.87
CA LEU A 206 0.61 -3.84 8.43
C LEU A 206 1.24 -5.07 9.08
N SER A 207 0.91 -5.35 10.34
CA SER A 207 1.23 -6.58 11.05
C SER A 207 0.68 -7.77 10.28
N MET A 208 -0.61 -7.78 9.94
CA MET A 208 -1.19 -8.86 9.14
C MET A 208 -0.49 -9.00 7.78
N LEU A 209 -0.22 -7.89 7.08
CA LEU A 209 0.44 -7.88 5.78
C LEU A 209 1.86 -8.44 5.86
N SER A 210 2.60 -8.14 6.93
CA SER A 210 3.93 -8.71 7.16
C SER A 210 3.88 -10.24 7.31
N HIS A 211 2.85 -10.77 7.99
CA HIS A 211 2.64 -12.21 8.13
C HIS A 211 2.11 -12.86 6.86
N LEU A 212 1.33 -12.12 6.05
CA LEU A 212 0.84 -12.58 4.75
C LEU A 212 1.99 -12.68 3.74
N LEU A 213 2.94 -11.74 3.78
CA LEU A 213 4.10 -11.71 2.89
C LEU A 213 5.22 -12.67 3.34
N ALA A 214 5.39 -12.90 4.64
CA ALA A 214 6.51 -13.70 5.17
C ALA A 214 6.68 -15.10 4.54
N PRO A 215 5.61 -15.84 4.19
CA PRO A 215 5.71 -17.11 3.47
C PRO A 215 6.45 -17.03 2.13
N LEU A 216 6.39 -15.89 1.41
CA LEU A 216 7.03 -15.73 0.10
C LEU A 216 8.54 -15.99 0.14
N SER A 217 9.21 -15.61 1.23
CA SER A 217 10.66 -15.83 1.42
C SER A 217 11.07 -17.31 1.49
N ARG A 218 10.09 -18.21 1.66
CA ARG A 218 10.28 -19.66 1.80
C ARG A 218 9.70 -20.45 0.63
N MET A 219 9.03 -19.78 -0.32
CA MET A 219 8.46 -20.42 -1.51
C MET A 219 9.56 -20.88 -2.48
N PRO A 220 9.26 -21.79 -3.42
CA PRO A 220 10.19 -22.18 -4.46
C PRO A 220 10.77 -20.98 -5.22
N GLN A 221 12.08 -20.99 -5.46
CA GLN A 221 12.79 -19.88 -6.10
C GLN A 221 12.44 -19.69 -7.59
N ASP A 222 11.81 -20.69 -8.21
CA ASP A 222 11.42 -20.72 -9.62
C ASP A 222 10.03 -20.13 -9.90
N THR A 223 9.33 -19.60 -8.90
CA THR A 223 8.04 -18.92 -9.10
C THR A 223 8.14 -17.71 -10.05
N GLY A 224 9.32 -17.10 -10.17
CA GLY A 224 9.52 -15.91 -11.00
C GLY A 224 8.82 -14.65 -10.47
N ILE A 225 8.32 -14.68 -9.23
CA ILE A 225 7.67 -13.55 -8.55
C ILE A 225 8.69 -12.93 -7.57
N PRO A 226 9.16 -11.69 -7.83
CA PRO A 226 10.09 -11.01 -6.93
C PRO A 226 9.49 -10.76 -5.55
N LEU A 227 10.32 -10.80 -4.51
CA LEU A 227 9.89 -10.48 -3.15
C LEU A 227 9.65 -8.97 -3.02
N PRO A 228 8.49 -8.52 -2.50
CA PRO A 228 8.28 -7.13 -2.13
C PRO A 228 9.37 -6.64 -1.16
N PRO A 229 9.97 -5.46 -1.36
CA PRO A 229 11.00 -4.91 -0.49
C PRO A 229 10.50 -4.59 0.93
N ALA A 230 9.17 -4.50 1.13
CA ALA A 230 8.55 -4.34 2.43
C ALA A 230 9.01 -5.42 3.43
N PHE A 231 9.13 -5.04 4.71
CA PHE A 231 9.54 -5.93 5.81
C PHE A 231 10.84 -6.71 5.57
N ASP A 232 11.85 -6.02 5.04
CA ASP A 232 13.15 -6.60 4.66
C ASP A 232 13.01 -7.76 3.68
N ASN A 233 12.40 -7.49 2.52
CA ASN A 233 12.15 -8.51 1.50
C ASN A 233 11.34 -9.69 2.07
N CYS A 234 10.28 -9.37 2.82
CA CYS A 234 9.39 -10.32 3.47
C CYS A 234 10.08 -11.25 4.49
N ARG A 235 11.23 -10.87 5.06
CA ARG A 235 11.94 -11.70 6.07
C ARG A 235 11.53 -11.40 7.50
N VAL A 236 10.98 -10.23 7.76
CA VAL A 236 10.61 -9.77 9.09
C VAL A 236 9.09 -9.66 9.20
N THR A 237 8.55 -9.94 10.38
CA THR A 237 7.16 -9.66 10.71
C THR A 237 7.06 -8.53 11.72
N LEU A 238 6.01 -7.72 11.62
CA LEU A 238 5.65 -6.68 12.57
C LEU A 238 4.64 -7.26 13.55
N SER A 239 4.83 -7.03 14.85
CA SER A 239 3.86 -7.50 15.84
C SER A 239 2.62 -6.60 15.89
N PRO A 240 1.42 -7.13 16.21
CA PRO A 240 0.22 -6.30 16.38
C PRO A 240 0.38 -5.25 17.49
N ARG A 241 1.14 -5.58 18.55
CA ARG A 241 1.44 -4.67 19.66
C ARG A 241 2.22 -3.46 19.15
N ASP A 242 3.24 -3.70 18.33
CA ASP A 242 4.12 -2.64 17.86
C ASP A 242 3.41 -1.74 16.85
N GLU A 243 2.61 -2.29 15.93
CA GLU A 243 1.82 -1.47 15.00
C GLU A 243 0.84 -0.56 15.75
N ALA A 244 0.11 -1.11 16.73
CA ALA A 244 -0.84 -0.34 17.54
C ALA A 244 -0.15 0.78 18.33
N ALA A 245 1.02 0.49 18.92
CA ALA A 245 1.81 1.48 19.64
C ALA A 245 2.30 2.61 18.70
N ALA A 246 2.86 2.25 17.54
CA ALA A 246 3.34 3.23 16.57
C ALA A 246 2.21 4.12 16.04
N SER A 247 1.06 3.54 15.70
CA SER A 247 -0.12 4.28 15.25
C SER A 247 -0.60 5.27 16.31
N ALA A 248 -0.72 4.84 17.57
CA ALA A 248 -1.16 5.70 18.66
C ALA A 248 -0.19 6.87 18.92
N LEU A 249 1.12 6.60 18.97
CA LEU A 249 2.16 7.61 19.21
C LEU A 249 2.21 8.64 18.08
N TYR A 250 2.25 8.18 16.83
CA TYR A 250 2.21 9.06 15.66
C TYR A 250 0.93 9.91 15.64
N TRP A 251 -0.22 9.28 15.88
CA TRP A 251 -1.51 9.96 15.84
C TRP A 251 -1.63 11.05 16.91
N GLN A 252 -1.09 10.81 18.11
CA GLN A 252 -1.02 11.82 19.16
C GLN A 252 -0.22 13.05 18.70
N VAL A 253 0.93 12.86 18.04
CA VAL A 253 1.74 13.98 17.54
C VAL A 253 1.00 14.78 16.47
N ILE A 254 0.36 14.06 15.54
CA ILE A 254 -0.38 14.65 14.43
C ILE A 254 -1.60 15.46 14.90
N THR A 255 -2.41 14.88 15.79
CA THR A 255 -3.68 15.50 16.19
C THR A 255 -3.55 16.45 17.36
N ARG A 256 -2.47 16.31 18.14
CA ARG A 256 -2.25 17.09 19.36
C ARG A 256 -3.43 16.95 20.32
N MET A 257 -4.02 15.75 20.39
CA MET A 257 -5.14 15.46 21.30
C MET A 257 -4.76 15.76 22.75
N HIS A 258 -3.55 15.36 23.15
CA HIS A 258 -2.86 15.94 24.31
C HIS A 258 -1.99 17.13 23.87
N PRO A 259 -1.88 18.20 24.67
CA PRO A 259 -1.03 19.34 24.36
C PRO A 259 0.43 18.95 24.12
N LEU A 260 1.03 19.47 23.05
CA LEU A 260 2.47 19.43 22.81
C LEU A 260 3.03 20.82 23.08
N THR A 261 3.58 21.03 24.28
CA THR A 261 4.18 22.32 24.67
C THR A 261 5.64 22.43 24.27
N GLU A 262 6.34 21.29 24.24
CA GLU A 262 7.77 21.21 23.93
C GLU A 262 8.01 20.31 22.71
N MET A 263 8.94 20.72 21.84
CA MET A 263 9.34 19.95 20.66
C MET A 263 9.89 18.57 21.01
N ASP A 264 10.63 18.46 22.12
CA ASP A 264 11.20 17.19 22.59
C ASP A 264 10.14 16.14 22.90
N SER A 265 8.96 16.55 23.38
CA SER A 265 7.87 15.62 23.63
C SER A 265 7.37 14.99 22.32
N ALA A 266 7.26 15.78 21.25
CA ALA A 266 6.92 15.27 19.93
C ALA A 266 8.03 14.38 19.36
N ARG A 267 9.30 14.78 19.53
CA ARG A 267 10.49 14.02 19.11
C ARG A 267 10.50 12.62 19.74
N HIS A 268 10.41 12.51 21.07
CA HIS A 268 10.41 11.22 21.76
C HIS A 268 9.25 10.31 21.34
N MET A 269 8.04 10.88 21.14
CA MET A 269 6.89 10.10 20.66
C MET A 269 7.11 9.54 19.25
N LEU A 270 7.68 10.34 18.35
CA LEU A 270 7.97 9.90 16.98
C LEU A 270 9.13 8.89 16.94
N GLU A 271 10.18 9.08 17.75
CA GLU A 271 11.27 8.11 17.89
C GLU A 271 10.74 6.75 18.37
N ALA A 272 9.89 6.75 19.40
CA ALA A 272 9.23 5.54 19.89
C ALA A 272 8.30 4.93 18.82
N ALA A 273 7.59 5.75 18.03
CA ALA A 273 6.77 5.26 16.92
C ALA A 273 7.63 4.55 15.86
N VAL A 274 8.81 5.09 15.55
CA VAL A 274 9.78 4.49 14.61
C VAL A 274 10.41 3.22 15.18
N GLU A 275 10.69 3.17 16.48
CA GLU A 275 11.22 1.97 17.14
C GLU A 275 10.22 0.80 17.05
N HIS A 276 8.94 1.07 17.32
CA HIS A 276 7.88 0.07 17.20
C HIS A 276 7.60 -0.31 15.73
N ASN A 277 7.46 0.67 14.84
CA ASN A 277 7.21 0.41 13.42
C ASN A 277 8.25 1.10 12.53
N PRO A 278 9.39 0.46 12.27
CA PRO A 278 10.44 1.06 11.44
C PRO A 278 10.07 1.04 9.94
N TRP A 279 8.98 0.39 9.55
CA TRP A 279 8.60 0.09 8.16
C TRP A 279 7.76 1.17 7.49
N VAL A 280 7.43 2.25 8.20
CA VAL A 280 6.63 3.38 7.70
C VAL A 280 7.48 4.64 7.63
N GLY A 281 7.17 5.52 6.68
CA GLY A 281 8.03 6.68 6.37
C GLY A 281 7.67 7.93 7.16
N GLU A 282 6.38 8.13 7.42
CA GLU A 282 5.79 9.38 7.87
C GLU A 282 6.29 9.82 9.25
N PRO A 283 6.44 8.95 10.28
CA PRO A 283 7.07 9.35 11.54
C PRO A 283 8.52 9.83 11.35
N ARG A 284 9.26 9.23 10.41
CA ARG A 284 10.64 9.63 10.11
C ARG A 284 10.68 11.00 9.44
N LEU A 285 9.75 11.29 8.54
CA LEU A 285 9.69 12.61 7.90
C LEU A 285 9.37 13.71 8.92
N LEU A 286 8.46 13.45 9.87
CA LEU A 286 8.24 14.40 10.97
C LEU A 286 9.51 14.60 11.84
N LEU A 287 10.26 13.53 12.13
CA LEU A 287 11.56 13.66 12.82
C LEU A 287 12.56 14.47 12.00
N ALA A 288 12.61 14.28 10.68
CA ALA A 288 13.45 15.07 9.79
C ALA A 288 13.07 16.55 9.84
N GLN A 289 11.77 16.88 9.82
CA GLN A 289 11.28 18.25 9.97
C GLN A 289 11.69 18.88 11.31
N LEU A 290 11.55 18.15 12.42
CA LEU A 290 11.94 18.63 13.75
C LEU A 290 13.46 18.85 13.83
N ALA A 291 14.25 17.94 13.25
CA ALA A 291 15.70 18.06 13.18
C ALA A 291 16.12 19.28 12.32
N LEU A 292 15.49 19.50 11.16
CA LEU A 292 15.71 20.69 10.32
C LEU A 292 15.39 21.98 11.09
N THR A 293 14.26 21.99 11.79
CA THR A 293 13.83 23.13 12.62
C THR A 293 14.81 23.41 13.77
N SER A 294 15.51 22.38 14.26
CA SER A 294 16.53 22.48 15.31
C SER A 294 17.94 22.77 14.78
N GLY A 295 18.14 22.81 13.46
CA GLY A 295 19.46 22.94 12.84
C GLY A 295 20.32 21.66 12.89
N GLU A 296 19.72 20.52 13.21
CA GLU A 296 20.36 19.20 13.30
C GLU A 296 20.38 18.52 11.91
N PHE A 297 21.12 19.11 10.97
CA PHE A 297 21.05 18.74 9.55
C PHE A 297 21.44 17.29 9.24
N GLU A 298 22.41 16.72 9.96
CA GLU A 298 22.84 15.33 9.77
C GLU A 298 21.74 14.34 10.20
N ALA A 299 21.06 14.61 11.32
CA ALA A 299 19.93 13.80 11.76
C ALA A 299 18.75 13.93 10.79
N ALA A 300 18.49 15.15 10.32
CA ALA A 300 17.47 15.41 9.31
C ALA A 300 17.69 14.61 8.02
N GLU A 301 18.93 14.59 7.49
CA GLU A 301 19.25 13.82 6.29
C GLU A 301 19.01 12.32 6.50
N GLN A 302 19.44 11.77 7.65
CA GLN A 302 19.23 10.35 7.97
C GLN A 302 17.75 9.98 8.04
N HIS A 303 16.95 10.80 8.72
CA HIS A 303 15.50 10.58 8.85
C HIS A 303 14.77 10.75 7.51
N ALA A 304 15.07 11.80 6.74
CA ALA A 304 14.46 12.04 5.43
C ALA A 304 14.81 10.93 4.43
N ALA A 305 16.08 10.48 4.40
CA ALA A 305 16.51 9.36 3.56
C ALA A 305 15.78 8.06 3.92
N ALA A 306 15.67 7.74 5.21
CA ALA A 306 14.98 6.54 5.67
C ALA A 306 13.46 6.61 5.43
N GLY A 307 12.85 7.79 5.60
CA GLY A 307 11.44 8.01 5.28
C GLY A 307 11.14 7.86 3.80
N LEU A 308 11.98 8.44 2.94
CA LEU A 308 11.91 8.28 1.49
C LEU A 308 12.04 6.80 1.08
N ALA A 309 13.00 6.08 1.65
CA ALA A 309 13.18 4.66 1.36
C ALA A 309 11.95 3.82 1.77
N ALA A 310 11.32 4.12 2.92
CA ALA A 310 10.11 3.42 3.36
C ALA A 310 8.91 3.68 2.43
N LEU A 311 8.71 4.93 1.99
CA LEU A 311 7.66 5.27 1.01
C LEU A 311 7.86 4.54 -0.33
N GLN A 312 9.11 4.41 -0.79
CA GLN A 312 9.42 3.64 -2.00
C GLN A 312 9.22 2.14 -1.81
N ALA A 313 9.57 1.60 -0.63
CA ALA A 313 9.41 0.18 -0.33
C ALA A 313 7.94 -0.25 -0.29
N TRP A 314 7.01 0.67 -0.01
CA TRP A 314 5.58 0.38 -0.03
C TRP A 314 4.88 0.79 -1.33
N GLY A 315 5.29 1.89 -1.97
CA GLY A 315 4.56 2.47 -3.09
C GLY A 315 3.18 3.04 -2.73
N THR A 316 2.90 3.17 -1.43
CA THR A 316 1.71 3.82 -0.88
C THR A 316 2.05 4.46 0.47
N ALA A 317 1.22 5.39 0.93
CA ALA A 317 1.38 6.04 2.24
C ALA A 317 0.77 5.17 3.35
N TRP A 318 1.35 5.17 4.55
CA TRP A 318 0.69 4.66 5.75
C TRP A 318 -0.31 5.68 6.30
N ASP A 319 0.03 6.97 6.27
CA ASP A 319 -0.93 8.05 6.54
C ASP A 319 -1.62 8.49 5.24
N LYS A 320 -2.84 7.99 5.05
CA LYS A 320 -3.66 8.21 3.85
C LYS A 320 -4.26 9.60 3.73
N ARG A 321 -4.08 10.50 4.72
CA ARG A 321 -4.59 11.88 4.63
C ARG A 321 -3.88 12.68 3.54
N ILE A 322 -2.66 12.27 3.20
CA ILE A 322 -1.87 12.80 2.09
C ILE A 322 -1.51 11.63 1.18
N GLU A 323 -1.67 11.84 -0.13
CA GLU A 323 -1.29 10.83 -1.10
C GLU A 323 0.21 10.56 -1.10
N TRP A 324 0.60 9.36 -1.54
CA TRP A 324 2.00 8.95 -1.63
C TRP A 324 2.89 9.96 -2.37
N ALA A 325 2.40 10.56 -3.46
CA ALA A 325 3.16 11.56 -4.22
C ALA A 325 3.47 12.80 -3.39
N GLY A 326 2.54 13.24 -2.54
CA GLY A 326 2.75 14.35 -1.61
C GLY A 326 3.82 14.03 -0.56
N TRP A 327 3.76 12.83 0.03
CA TRP A 327 4.78 12.37 0.96
C TRP A 327 6.16 12.21 0.31
N MET A 328 6.22 11.70 -0.93
CA MET A 328 7.47 11.60 -1.70
C MET A 328 8.06 12.98 -2.00
N ALA A 329 7.23 13.96 -2.37
CA ALA A 329 7.68 15.33 -2.57
C ALA A 329 8.22 15.94 -1.27
N TRP A 330 7.49 15.76 -0.17
CA TRP A 330 7.89 16.25 1.15
C TRP A 330 9.22 15.66 1.61
N ALA A 331 9.39 14.33 1.52
CA ALA A 331 10.63 13.65 1.87
C ALA A 331 11.83 14.17 1.07
N ARG A 332 11.63 14.48 -0.22
CA ARG A 332 12.68 15.04 -1.09
C ARG A 332 13.01 16.50 -0.73
N ILE A 333 12.01 17.31 -0.36
CA ILE A 333 12.22 18.69 0.11
C ILE A 333 13.06 18.68 1.39
N GLU A 334 12.71 17.84 2.36
CA GLU A 334 13.46 17.69 3.61
C GLU A 334 14.89 17.23 3.34
N LEU A 335 15.08 16.21 2.51
CA LEU A 335 16.40 15.69 2.15
C LEU A 335 17.27 16.74 1.43
N GLN A 336 16.70 17.50 0.49
CA GLN A 336 17.40 18.59 -0.19
C GLN A 336 17.85 19.67 0.80
N ASN A 337 16.95 20.08 1.69
CA ASN A 337 17.21 21.11 2.69
C ASN A 337 18.22 20.67 3.75
N ALA A 338 18.17 19.41 4.19
CA ALA A 338 19.14 18.82 5.11
C ALA A 338 20.56 18.87 4.51
N ARG A 339 20.71 18.40 3.26
CA ARG A 339 21.98 18.43 2.53
C ARG A 339 22.49 19.85 2.27
N ALA A 340 21.58 20.77 1.94
CA ALA A 340 21.91 22.17 1.75
C ALA A 340 22.19 22.92 3.07
N ARG A 341 21.93 22.28 4.22
CA ARG A 341 22.00 22.85 5.57
C ARG A 341 21.18 24.13 5.70
N LYS A 342 19.95 24.10 5.17
CA LYS A 342 19.03 25.24 5.15
C LYS A 342 17.65 24.81 5.61
N TRP A 343 16.94 25.71 6.26
CA TRP A 343 15.53 25.54 6.59
C TRP A 343 14.86 26.92 6.68
N PRO A 344 13.57 27.07 6.35
CA PRO A 344 12.88 28.35 6.45
C PRO A 344 12.88 28.91 7.87
N GLU A 345 13.18 30.20 8.01
CA GLU A 345 13.25 30.89 9.32
C GLU A 345 11.86 31.27 9.88
N ASN A 346 10.81 31.21 9.06
CA ASN A 346 9.46 31.60 9.47
C ASN A 346 8.38 30.79 8.74
N LEU A 347 7.16 30.82 9.29
CA LEU A 347 6.02 30.03 8.79
C LEU A 347 5.58 30.43 7.37
N ALA A 348 5.73 31.69 6.97
CA ALA A 348 5.38 32.12 5.62
C ALA A 348 6.35 31.53 4.57
N ALA A 349 7.65 31.51 4.89
CA ALA A 349 8.66 30.86 4.08
C ALA A 349 8.50 29.33 4.06
N LEU A 350 8.07 28.72 5.18
CA LEU A 350 7.73 27.30 5.24
C LEU A 350 6.59 26.95 4.27
N ASN A 351 5.53 27.78 4.22
CA ASN A 351 4.40 27.59 3.30
C ASN A 351 4.82 27.67 1.82
N GLY A 352 5.90 28.40 1.51
CA GLY A 352 6.44 28.55 0.16
C GLY A 352 7.48 27.50 -0.24
N LEU A 353 7.71 26.46 0.57
CA LEU A 353 8.69 25.43 0.26
C LEU A 353 8.34 24.69 -1.04
N GLY A 354 9.36 24.44 -1.84
CA GLY A 354 9.29 23.62 -3.04
C GLY A 354 10.63 22.94 -3.31
N LEU A 355 10.60 21.92 -4.16
CA LEU A 355 11.83 21.35 -4.72
C LEU A 355 12.44 22.39 -5.65
N VAL A 356 13.71 22.72 -5.42
CA VAL A 356 14.49 23.58 -6.31
C VAL A 356 15.43 22.68 -7.11
N GLU A 357 15.48 22.81 -8.43
CA GLU A 357 16.40 22.03 -9.27
C GLU A 357 17.87 22.38 -9.03
#